data_AF-A0AA50U5T5-F1
#
_entry.id   AF-A0AA50U5T5-F1
#
_cell.length_a   1.000
_cell.length_b   1.000
_cell.length_c   1.000
_cell.angle_alpha   90.00
_cell.angle_beta   90.00
_cell.angle_gamma   90.00
#
_symmetry.space_group_name_H-M   'P 1'
#
loop_
_entity.id
_entity.type
_entity.pdbx_description
1 polymer ?
#
loop_
_entity_poly.entity_id
_entity_poly.type
_entity_poly.pdbx_seq_one_letter_code
_entity_poly.pdbx_strand_id
1 'polypeptide(L)'
;PTDITRDPYYWELEKMWRSLDEEERQQYERKPCPDPITSKNSPKYKFGTITEQLDGLIQSYLKTRGDHNEYTPKDKFTEIMSAKYLESMAAPGESVGLLAAQSIGEPSTQMTLNTFHFAGRGDMNVTLGIPRLREILMTASARLKTPNMDIPF
;
A
#
# COMPACT_ATOMS: atom_id res chain seq x y z
N PRO A 1 -24.95 -8.98 33.08
CA PRO A 1 -24.78 -10.10 32.12
C PRO A 1 -26.09 -10.34 31.35
N THR A 2 -26.29 -9.58 30.27
CA THR A 2 -27.53 -9.61 29.46
C THR A 2 -27.29 -10.14 28.05
N ASP A 3 -26.07 -10.56 27.72
CA ASP A 3 -25.71 -11.11 26.41
C ASP A 3 -24.95 -12.43 26.60
N ILE A 4 -25.52 -13.53 26.10
CA ILE A 4 -25.03 -14.92 26.27
C ILE A 4 -24.10 -15.33 25.13
N THR A 5 -23.97 -14.51 24.08
CA THR A 5 -23.17 -14.84 22.89
C THR A 5 -21.70 -14.46 23.02
N ARG A 6 -21.31 -13.81 24.12
CA ARG A 6 -19.93 -13.35 24.35
C ARG A 6 -19.23 -14.25 25.36
N ASP A 7 -17.95 -14.47 25.09
CA ASP A 7 -17.06 -15.26 25.94
C ASP A 7 -17.09 -14.75 27.40
N PRO A 8 -17.19 -15.63 28.41
CA PRO A 8 -17.11 -15.26 29.82
C PRO A 8 -16.00 -14.27 30.18
N TYR A 9 -14.83 -14.36 29.53
CA TYR A 9 -13.68 -13.46 29.76
C TYR A 9 -13.96 -12.00 29.36
N TYR A 10 -14.88 -11.76 28.43
CA TYR A 10 -15.23 -10.42 27.98
C TYR A 10 -15.79 -9.56 29.13
N TRP A 11 -16.58 -10.17 30.02
CA TRP A 11 -17.16 -9.46 31.16
C TRP A 11 -16.14 -9.14 32.25
N GLU A 12 -15.09 -9.95 32.39
CA GLU A 12 -13.98 -9.66 33.30
C GLU A 12 -13.16 -8.49 32.78
N LEU A 13 -12.83 -8.50 31.49
CA LEU A 13 -12.11 -7.41 30.84
C LEU A 13 -12.89 -6.09 30.87
N GLU A 14 -14.21 -6.13 30.68
CA GLU A 14 -15.04 -4.93 30.77
C GLU A 14 -15.06 -4.34 32.19
N LYS A 15 -15.14 -5.21 33.21
CA LYS A 15 -15.07 -4.77 34.62
C LYS A 15 -13.71 -4.15 34.94
N MET A 16 -12.63 -4.81 34.51
CA MET A 16 -11.26 -4.31 34.67
C MET A 16 -11.11 -2.93 34.00
N TRP A 17 -11.56 -2.80 32.74
CA TRP A 17 -11.54 -1.53 32.00
C TRP A 17 -12.29 -0.40 32.72
N ARG A 18 -13.46 -0.71 33.28
CA ARG A 18 -14.28 0.26 34.03
C ARG A 18 -13.66 0.65 35.38
N SER A 19 -12.84 -0.21 35.98
CA SER A 19 -12.14 0.06 37.26
C SER A 19 -10.79 0.77 37.10
N LEU A 20 -10.18 0.73 35.92
CA LEU A 20 -8.92 1.45 35.61
C LEU A 20 -9.13 2.98 35.63
N ASP A 21 -8.14 3.71 36.15
CA ASP A 21 -8.12 5.18 36.14
C ASP A 21 -7.89 5.72 34.73
N GLU A 22 -8.24 7.00 34.50
CA GLU A 22 -8.16 7.62 33.17
C GLU A 22 -6.73 7.66 32.60
N GLU A 23 -5.72 7.77 33.47
CA GLU A 23 -4.30 7.70 33.09
C GLU A 23 -3.89 6.30 32.61
N GLU A 24 -4.42 5.26 33.25
CA GLU A 24 -4.14 3.87 32.89
C GLU A 24 -4.89 3.47 31.61
N ARG A 25 -6.10 4.01 31.39
CA ARG A 25 -6.83 3.85 30.13
C ARG A 25 -6.10 4.46 28.94
N GLN A 26 -5.46 5.62 29.11
CA GLN A 26 -4.67 6.26 28.05
C GLN A 26 -3.48 5.41 27.59
N GLN A 27 -2.95 4.50 28.43
CA GLN A 27 -1.89 3.57 28.03
C GLN A 27 -2.39 2.55 26.99
N TYR A 28 -3.64 2.13 27.12
CA TYR A 28 -4.29 1.17 26.23
C TYR A 28 -5.03 1.83 25.06
N GLU A 29 -5.19 3.15 25.10
CA GLU A 29 -5.70 3.91 23.98
C GLU A 29 -4.70 3.86 22.82
N ARG A 30 -5.20 3.46 21.65
CA ARG A 30 -4.38 3.44 20.43
C ARG A 30 -3.98 4.85 20.07
N LYS A 31 -2.71 5.19 20.29
CA LYS A 31 -2.15 6.46 19.79
C LYS A 31 -2.23 6.47 18.26
N PRO A 32 -2.71 7.57 17.64
CA PRO A 32 -2.72 7.69 16.20
C PRO A 32 -1.28 7.64 15.69
N CYS A 33 -1.05 6.83 14.64
CA CYS A 33 0.23 6.87 13.95
C CYS A 33 0.44 8.30 13.39
N PRO A 34 1.64 8.88 13.53
CA PRO A 34 1.93 10.17 12.94
C PRO A 34 1.73 10.13 11.42
N ASP A 35 1.16 11.19 10.84
CA ASP A 35 1.05 11.25 9.38
C ASP A 35 2.42 11.29 8.71
N PRO A 36 2.55 10.72 7.51
CA PRO A 36 3.80 10.75 6.76
C PRO A 36 4.23 12.18 6.42
N ILE A 37 5.54 12.39 6.28
CA ILE A 37 6.14 13.72 6.06
C ILE A 37 5.62 14.35 4.76
N THR A 38 5.37 13.53 3.73
CA THR A 38 4.82 13.94 2.43
C THR A 38 3.38 14.47 2.51
N SER A 39 2.63 14.10 3.54
CA SER A 39 1.28 14.64 3.80
C SER A 39 1.38 16.04 4.40
N LYS A 40 2.33 16.25 5.33
CA LYS A 40 2.49 17.53 6.04
C LYS A 40 3.26 18.59 5.25
N ASN A 41 4.20 18.18 4.42
CA ASN A 41 5.05 19.09 3.65
C ASN A 41 5.07 18.68 2.19
N SER A 42 5.03 19.66 1.28
CA SER A 42 5.28 19.38 -0.13
C SER A 42 6.78 19.21 -0.37
N PRO A 43 7.21 18.16 -1.08
CA PRO A 43 8.61 18.01 -1.49
C PRO A 43 9.14 19.22 -2.26
N LYS A 44 8.27 19.92 -3.01
CA LYS A 44 8.65 21.10 -3.80
C LYS A 44 9.16 22.27 -2.97
N TYR A 45 8.66 22.43 -1.74
CA TYR A 45 8.98 23.57 -0.89
C TYR A 45 9.91 23.21 0.28
N LYS A 46 9.98 21.92 0.63
CA LYS A 46 10.80 21.46 1.75
C LYS A 46 11.70 20.31 1.32
N PHE A 47 12.98 20.64 1.16
CA PHE A 47 14.03 19.66 0.87
C PHE A 47 14.10 18.58 1.95
N GLY A 48 14.40 17.35 1.55
CA GLY A 48 14.41 16.17 2.43
C GLY A 48 13.04 15.57 2.71
N THR A 49 11.96 16.10 2.13
CA THR A 49 10.64 15.45 2.19
C THR A 49 10.60 14.30 1.18
N ILE A 50 10.81 13.08 1.67
CA ILE A 50 10.78 11.84 0.89
C ILE A 50 9.69 10.89 1.42
N THR A 51 9.34 9.88 0.63
CA THR A 51 8.41 8.83 1.08
C THR A 51 9.10 7.88 2.06
N GLU A 52 8.34 7.32 3.00
CA GLU A 52 8.85 6.35 3.98
C GLU A 52 9.44 5.10 3.31
N GLN A 53 8.87 4.70 2.16
CA GLN A 53 9.39 3.60 1.37
C GLN A 53 10.79 3.91 0.83
N LEU A 54 11.00 5.11 0.28
CA LEU A 54 12.31 5.52 -0.21
C LEU A 54 13.31 5.67 0.94
N ASP A 55 12.89 6.23 2.07
CA ASP A 55 13.74 6.34 3.26
C ASP A 55 14.17 4.96 3.77
N GLY A 56 13.23 4.00 3.85
CA GLY A 56 13.52 2.62 4.23
C GLY A 56 14.51 1.93 3.27
N LEU A 57 14.40 2.20 1.96
CA LEU A 57 15.35 1.72 0.95
C LEU A 57 16.74 2.35 1.11
N ILE A 58 16.81 3.65 1.38
CA ILE A 58 18.08 4.36 1.63
C ILE A 58 18.75 3.82 2.89
N GLN A 59 17.99 3.66 3.98
CA GLN A 59 18.52 3.15 5.24
C GLN A 59 18.98 1.69 5.13
N SER A 60 18.21 0.83 4.47
CA SER A 60 18.62 -0.57 4.24
C SER A 60 19.88 -0.63 3.40
N TYR A 61 20.00 0.17 2.34
CA TYR A 61 21.21 0.27 1.54
C TYR A 61 22.42 0.75 2.36
N LEU A 62 22.26 1.80 3.18
CA LEU A 62 23.34 2.30 4.04
C LEU A 62 23.79 1.27 5.09
N LYS A 63 22.85 0.47 5.64
CA LYS A 63 23.16 -0.64 6.54
C LYS A 63 23.97 -1.72 5.84
N THR A 64 23.59 -2.12 4.63
CA THR A 64 24.29 -3.15 3.85
C THR A 64 25.67 -2.69 3.40
N ARG A 65 25.82 -1.41 3.04
CA ARG A 65 27.09 -0.84 2.56
C ARG A 65 28.17 -0.69 3.65
N GLY A 66 27.78 -0.46 4.91
CA GLY A 66 28.72 -0.12 5.98
C GLY A 66 29.42 1.24 5.76
N ASP A 67 30.47 1.54 6.55
CA ASP A 67 31.19 2.83 6.51
C ASP A 67 32.32 2.87 5.45
N HIS A 68 32.32 1.91 4.53
CA HIS A 68 33.48 1.51 3.74
C HIS A 68 33.85 2.40 2.54
N ASN A 69 33.32 3.62 2.42
CA ASN A 69 33.61 4.45 1.26
C ASN A 69 33.90 5.90 1.66
N GLU A 70 35.19 6.21 1.63
CA GLU A 70 35.80 7.50 1.95
C GLU A 70 35.33 8.63 1.02
N TYR A 71 34.96 8.29 -0.23
CA TYR A 71 34.59 9.29 -1.24
C TYR A 71 33.17 9.84 -1.10
N THR A 72 32.26 9.10 -0.45
CA THR A 72 30.85 9.52 -0.38
C THR A 72 30.31 9.34 1.03
N PRO A 73 30.44 10.37 1.89
CA PRO A 73 29.85 10.41 3.21
C PRO A 73 28.35 10.07 3.18
N LYS A 74 27.85 9.48 4.28
CA LYS A 74 26.44 9.08 4.42
C LYS A 74 25.50 10.26 4.19
N ASP A 75 25.81 11.42 4.76
CA ASP A 75 24.99 12.63 4.64
C ASP A 75 24.93 13.16 3.21
N LYS A 76 26.06 13.13 2.48
CA LYS A 76 26.06 13.53 1.06
C LYS A 76 25.25 12.56 0.20
N PHE A 77 25.30 11.26 0.53
CA PHE A 77 24.50 10.28 -0.19
C PHE A 77 23.00 10.49 0.04
N THR A 78 22.56 10.70 1.28
CA THR A 78 21.14 10.96 1.59
C THR A 78 20.66 12.27 0.94
N GLU A 79 21.50 13.29 0.92
CA GLU A 79 21.23 14.57 0.25
C GLU A 79 21.04 14.37 -1.27
N ILE A 80 21.96 13.67 -1.93
CA ILE A 80 21.87 13.37 -3.37
C ILE A 80 20.60 12.56 -3.69
N MET A 81 20.27 11.57 -2.86
CA MET A 81 19.06 10.76 -3.05
C MET A 81 17.79 11.60 -2.87
N SER A 82 17.79 12.53 -1.92
CA SER A 82 16.70 13.49 -1.72
C SER A 82 16.56 14.45 -2.91
N ALA A 83 17.67 14.93 -3.46
CA ALA A 83 17.68 15.76 -4.67
C ALA A 83 17.14 14.98 -5.89
N LYS A 84 17.59 13.74 -6.08
CA LYS A 84 17.10 12.87 -7.16
C LYS A 84 15.60 12.59 -7.04
N TYR A 85 15.08 12.42 -5.83
CA TYR A 85 13.65 12.26 -5.60
C TYR A 85 12.85 13.47 -6.11
N LEU A 86 13.32 14.69 -5.84
CA LEU A 86 12.68 15.92 -6.31
C LEU A 86 12.66 16.02 -7.84
N GLU A 87 13.76 15.65 -8.51
CA GLU A 87 13.83 15.62 -9.96
C GLU A 87 12.94 14.54 -10.60
N SER A 88 12.67 13.46 -9.89
CA SER A 88 11.89 12.32 -10.40
C SER A 88 10.38 12.48 -10.21
N MET A 89 9.93 13.63 -9.71
CA MET A 89 8.50 13.88 -9.51
C MET A 89 7.78 14.16 -10.84
N ALA A 90 6.53 13.69 -10.94
CA ALA A 90 5.66 14.03 -12.07
C ALA A 90 5.47 15.54 -12.20
N ALA A 91 5.52 16.04 -13.44
CA ALA A 91 5.42 17.47 -13.70
C ALA A 91 3.97 17.96 -13.51
N PRO A 92 3.74 19.16 -12.97
CA PRO A 92 2.41 19.77 -12.95
C PRO A 92 1.83 19.87 -14.36
N GLY A 93 0.57 19.46 -14.53
CA GLY A 93 -0.10 19.51 -15.83
C GLY A 93 0.16 18.29 -16.72
N GLU A 94 0.97 17.33 -16.29
CA GLU A 94 1.14 16.06 -16.99
C GLU A 94 -0.19 15.29 -17.05
N SER A 95 -0.51 14.72 -18.22
CA SER A 95 -1.76 14.01 -18.48
C SER A 95 -1.76 12.59 -17.88
N VAL A 96 -1.61 12.50 -16.55
CA VAL A 96 -1.49 11.23 -15.82
C VAL A 96 -2.70 10.31 -16.01
N GLY A 97 -3.89 10.86 -16.23
CA GLY A 97 -5.10 10.08 -16.50
C GLY A 97 -5.06 9.34 -17.85
N LEU A 98 -4.57 10.01 -18.90
CA LEU A 98 -4.43 9.40 -20.23
C LEU A 98 -3.31 8.35 -20.22
N LEU A 99 -2.18 8.67 -19.59
CA LEU A 99 -1.05 7.74 -19.42
C LEU A 99 -1.46 6.49 -18.64
N ALA A 100 -2.23 6.65 -17.56
CA ALA A 100 -2.76 5.53 -16.78
C ALA A 100 -3.76 4.67 -17.58
N ALA A 101 -4.62 5.30 -18.39
CA ALA A 101 -5.55 4.59 -19.25
C ALA A 101 -4.81 3.76 -20.31
N GLN A 102 -3.79 4.33 -20.95
CA GLN A 102 -2.99 3.65 -21.97
C GLN A 102 -2.14 2.52 -21.37
N SER A 103 -1.51 2.75 -20.22
CA SER A 103 -0.67 1.76 -19.54
C SER A 103 -1.43 0.51 -19.09
N ILE A 104 -2.75 0.61 -18.92
CA ILE A 104 -3.63 -0.55 -18.70
C ILE A 104 -4.15 -1.08 -20.03
N GLY A 105 -4.66 -0.20 -20.91
CA GLY A 105 -5.36 -0.58 -22.14
C GLY A 105 -4.49 -1.36 -23.13
N GLU A 106 -3.30 -0.87 -23.45
CA GLU A 106 -2.39 -1.50 -24.42
C GLU A 106 -1.98 -2.93 -24.01
N PRO A 107 -1.41 -3.17 -22.81
CA PRO A 107 -1.05 -4.54 -22.42
C PRO A 107 -2.25 -5.45 -22.22
N SER A 108 -3.43 -4.92 -21.86
CA SER A 108 -4.66 -5.73 -21.71
C SER A 108 -5.08 -6.39 -23.03
N THR A 109 -4.86 -5.71 -24.16
CA THR A 109 -5.10 -6.32 -25.48
C THR A 109 -4.13 -7.47 -25.76
N GLN A 110 -2.87 -7.34 -25.37
CA GLN A 110 -1.85 -8.40 -25.54
C GLN A 110 -2.14 -9.63 -24.65
N MET A 111 -2.62 -9.41 -23.42
CA MET A 111 -2.98 -10.50 -22.50
C MET A 111 -4.12 -11.38 -23.04
N THR A 112 -4.96 -10.85 -23.92
CA THR A 112 -6.11 -11.58 -24.46
C THR A 112 -5.69 -12.72 -25.36
N LEU A 113 -4.71 -12.51 -26.25
CA LEU A 113 -4.16 -13.58 -27.09
C LEU A 113 -3.45 -14.67 -26.26
N ASN A 114 -2.70 -14.29 -25.22
CA ASN A 114 -2.05 -15.26 -24.33
C ASN A 114 -3.06 -16.06 -23.50
N THR A 115 -4.16 -15.44 -23.05
CA THR A 115 -5.19 -16.12 -22.24
C THR A 115 -6.00 -17.12 -23.07
N PHE A 116 -6.28 -16.87 -24.35
CA PHE A 116 -7.00 -17.83 -25.20
C PHE A 116 -6.24 -19.14 -25.44
N HIS A 117 -4.90 -19.08 -25.53
CA HIS A 117 -4.09 -20.29 -25.67
C HIS A 117 -3.97 -21.10 -24.36
N PHE A 118 -4.01 -20.44 -23.19
CA PHE A 118 -4.00 -21.11 -21.89
C PHE A 118 -5.40 -21.61 -21.47
N ALA A 119 -6.47 -20.89 -21.77
CA ALA A 119 -7.86 -21.27 -21.48
C ALA A 119 -8.34 -22.52 -22.24
N GLY A 120 -7.62 -22.93 -23.30
CA GLY A 120 -7.85 -24.19 -24.01
C GLY A 120 -7.30 -25.44 -23.29
N ARG A 121 -6.48 -25.28 -22.24
CA ARG A 121 -6.19 -26.34 -21.26
C ARG A 121 -7.10 -26.08 -20.06
N GLY A 122 -7.98 -27.02 -19.73
CA GLY A 122 -9.12 -26.87 -18.82
C GLY A 122 -8.84 -26.59 -17.33
N ASP A 123 -7.81 -25.81 -16.99
CA ASP A 123 -7.33 -25.61 -15.62
C ASP A 123 -7.73 -24.26 -14.99
N MET A 124 -8.52 -23.42 -15.66
CA MET A 124 -8.86 -22.08 -15.13
C MET A 124 -10.36 -21.91 -14.88
N ASN A 125 -10.76 -22.16 -13.63
CA ASN A 125 -12.14 -22.04 -13.14
C ASN A 125 -12.53 -20.59 -12.73
N VAL A 126 -11.80 -19.58 -13.21
CA VAL A 126 -11.94 -18.16 -12.82
C VAL A 126 -11.94 -17.27 -14.08
N THR A 127 -12.75 -16.21 -14.09
CA THR A 127 -12.73 -15.19 -15.16
C THR A 127 -11.36 -14.49 -15.24
N LEU A 128 -10.73 -14.49 -16.42
CA LEU A 128 -9.40 -13.92 -16.67
C LEU A 128 -9.40 -12.92 -17.82
N GLY A 129 -8.33 -12.12 -17.93
CA GLY A 129 -8.08 -11.21 -19.05
C GLY A 129 -9.08 -10.05 -19.14
N ILE A 130 -9.39 -9.61 -20.37
CA ILE A 130 -10.33 -8.51 -20.65
C ILE A 130 -11.73 -8.73 -20.04
N PRO A 131 -12.34 -9.94 -20.06
CA PRO A 131 -13.62 -10.17 -19.39
C PRO A 131 -13.61 -9.78 -17.90
N ARG A 132 -12.55 -10.11 -17.17
CA ARG A 132 -12.41 -9.74 -15.76
C ARG A 132 -12.19 -8.24 -15.58
N LEU A 133 -11.36 -7.63 -16.43
CA LEU A 133 -11.15 -6.18 -16.41
C LEU A 133 -12.45 -5.40 -16.68
N ARG A 134 -13.29 -5.86 -17.61
CA ARG A 134 -14.61 -5.24 -17.89
C ARG A 134 -15.52 -5.28 -16.66
N GLU A 135 -15.58 -6.43 -15.99
CA GLU A 135 -16.42 -6.60 -14.80
C GLU A 135 -16.02 -5.63 -13.67
N ILE A 136 -14.71 -5.41 -13.48
CA ILE A 136 -14.16 -4.53 -12.45
C ILE A 136 -14.29 -3.06 -12.84
N LEU A 137 -13.76 -2.68 -14.01
CA LEU A 137 -13.55 -1.27 -14.38
C LEU A 137 -14.71 -0.64 -15.15
N MET A 138 -15.37 -1.39 -16.04
CA MET A 138 -16.37 -0.81 -16.95
C MET A 138 -17.80 -0.93 -16.40
N THR A 139 -18.13 -2.10 -15.86
CA THR A 139 -19.50 -2.40 -15.42
C THR A 139 -19.66 -2.29 -13.91
N ALA A 140 -18.57 -2.40 -13.14
CA ALA A 140 -18.60 -2.48 -11.67
C ALA A 140 -19.67 -3.48 -11.19
N SER A 141 -19.64 -4.69 -11.75
CA SER A 141 -20.76 -5.63 -11.65
C SER A 141 -21.00 -6.08 -10.20
N ALA A 142 -22.23 -5.91 -9.71
CA ALA A 142 -22.65 -6.43 -8.41
C ALA A 142 -22.70 -7.97 -8.36
N ARG A 143 -22.81 -8.64 -9.51
CA ARG A 143 -22.81 -10.11 -9.63
C ARG A 143 -21.68 -10.55 -10.55
N LEU A 144 -20.60 -11.04 -9.96
CA LEU A 144 -19.45 -11.58 -10.68
C LEU A 144 -19.76 -12.98 -11.22
N LYS A 145 -19.19 -13.35 -12.37
CA LYS A 145 -19.41 -14.68 -12.96
C LYS A 145 -18.78 -15.80 -12.14
N THR A 146 -17.60 -15.55 -11.54
CA THR A 146 -16.89 -16.52 -10.68
C THR A 146 -16.44 -15.83 -9.39
N PRO A 147 -17.30 -15.69 -8.37
CA PRO A 147 -16.92 -15.13 -7.07
C PRO A 147 -16.05 -16.13 -6.27
N ASN A 148 -15.00 -15.63 -5.61
CA ASN A 148 -14.13 -16.41 -4.74
C ASN A 148 -13.95 -15.73 -3.36
N MET A 149 -13.56 -16.49 -2.35
CA MET A 149 -13.27 -16.02 -1.00
C MET A 149 -12.09 -16.80 -0.42
N ASP A 150 -11.05 -16.09 0.01
CA ASP A 150 -9.86 -16.68 0.62
C ASP A 150 -9.98 -16.62 2.15
N ILE A 151 -9.95 -17.79 2.80
CA ILE A 151 -10.05 -17.91 4.26
C ILE A 151 -8.66 -18.29 4.79
N PRO A 152 -7.93 -17.35 5.45
CA PRO A 152 -6.66 -17.68 6.08
C PRO A 152 -6.89 -18.54 7.33
N PHE A 153 -6.28 -19.73 7.36
CA PHE A 153 -6.23 -20.61 8.52
C PHE A 153 -4.95 -20.39 9.32
#